data_AF-A0A258LJL9-F1
#
_entry.id   AF-A0A258LJL9-F1
#
_cell.length_a   1.000
_cell.length_b   1.000
_cell.length_c   1.000
_cell.angle_alpha   90.00
_cell.angle_beta   90.00
_cell.angle_gamma   90.00
#
_symmetry.space_group_name_H-M   'P 1'
#
loop_
_entity.id
_entity.type
_entity.pdbx_description
1 polymer ?
#
loop_
_entity_poly.entity_id
_entity_poly.type
_entity_poly.pdbx_seq_one_letter_code
_entity_poly.pdbx_strand_id
1 'polypeptide(L)'
;MASFILDPIAVLTTFKAVVLEGVEVVFIVIAVGAAGDLLVPASIGAAVAGILVIILGLTLHRPLARVPENALKFAVGVLISAFGIFWIGEGLGLHWPGNDFAIVGMVALLLITALGAVRLVRNPSA
;
A
#
# COMPACT_ATOMS: atom_id res chain seq x y z
N MET A 1 29.35 8.51 -21.69
CA MET A 1 28.55 7.27 -21.70
C MET A 1 28.28 6.91 -20.24
N ALA A 2 27.14 7.32 -19.69
CA ALA A 2 26.81 7.10 -18.28
C ALA A 2 26.68 5.59 -18.06
N SER A 3 27.48 5.04 -17.14
CA SER A 3 27.33 3.65 -16.71
C SER A 3 25.98 3.52 -16.00
N PHE A 4 25.11 2.68 -16.56
CA PHE A 4 23.84 2.29 -15.96
C PHE A 4 24.13 1.36 -14.78
N ILE A 5 24.66 1.91 -13.68
CA ILE A 5 24.90 1.15 -12.47
C ILE A 5 23.54 1.01 -11.78
N LEU A 6 22.91 -0.16 -11.96
CA LEU A 6 21.72 -0.54 -11.22
C LEU A 6 22.05 -0.59 -9.73
N ASP A 7 21.39 0.24 -8.92
CA ASP A 7 21.50 0.16 -7.45
C ASP A 7 20.89 -1.18 -6.99
N PRO A 8 21.69 -2.10 -6.43
CA PRO A 8 21.21 -3.42 -6.01
C PRO A 8 20.08 -3.35 -4.98
N ILE A 9 20.10 -2.35 -4.10
CA ILE A 9 19.06 -2.17 -3.08
C ILE A 9 17.77 -1.71 -3.74
N ALA A 10 17.83 -0.69 -4.60
CA ALA A 10 16.66 -0.21 -5.32
C ALA A 10 16.01 -1.30 -6.19
N VAL A 11 16.83 -2.10 -6.88
CA VAL A 11 16.35 -3.23 -7.70
C VAL A 11 15.68 -4.27 -6.81
N LEU A 12 16.33 -4.70 -5.72
CA LEU A 12 15.77 -5.72 -4.84
C LEU A 12 14.47 -5.27 -4.17
N THR A 13 14.43 -4.03 -3.66
CA THR A 13 13.25 -3.47 -3.01
C THR A 13 12.09 -3.34 -3.98
N THR A 14 12.33 -2.81 -5.19
CA THR A 14 11.27 -2.64 -6.20
C THR A 14 10.79 -4.00 -6.71
N PHE A 15 11.69 -4.96 -6.94
CA PHE A 15 11.32 -6.30 -7.35
C PHE A 15 10.42 -6.98 -6.32
N LYS A 16 10.83 -6.97 -5.04
CA LYS A 16 10.03 -7.56 -3.95
C LYS A 16 8.66 -6.90 -3.83
N ALA A 17 8.60 -5.57 -3.93
CA ALA A 17 7.35 -4.83 -3.88
C ALA A 17 6.44 -5.22 -5.05
N VAL A 18 6.92 -5.19 -6.30
CA VAL A 18 6.12 -5.52 -7.48
C VAL A 18 5.66 -6.98 -7.45
N VAL A 19 6.50 -7.92 -7.01
CA VAL A 19 6.12 -9.33 -6.87
C VAL A 19 5.03 -9.49 -5.80
N LEU A 20 5.14 -8.80 -4.66
CA LEU A 20 4.12 -8.84 -3.60
C LEU A 20 2.77 -8.36 -4.12
N GLU A 21 2.73 -7.19 -4.76
CA GLU A 21 1.51 -6.62 -5.34
C GLU A 21 0.90 -7.54 -6.42
N GLY A 22 1.75 -8.13 -7.27
CA GLY A 22 1.29 -9.07 -8.30
C GLY A 22 0.69 -10.35 -7.72
N VAL A 23 1.26 -10.87 -6.63
CA VAL A 23 0.72 -12.04 -5.92
C VAL A 23 -0.61 -11.71 -5.23
N GLU A 24 -0.75 -10.51 -4.67
CA GLU A 24 -2.01 -10.06 -4.06
C GLU A 24 -3.17 -10.03 -5.06
N VAL A 25 -2.93 -9.59 -6.30
CA VAL A 25 -3.95 -9.66 -7.37
C VAL A 25 -4.43 -11.10 -7.59
N VAL A 26 -3.51 -12.08 -7.57
CA VAL A 26 -3.88 -13.50 -7.69
C VAL A 26 -4.74 -13.95 -6.51
N PHE A 27 -4.38 -13.56 -5.28
CA PHE A 27 -5.19 -13.89 -4.11
C PHE A 27 -6.59 -13.27 -4.16
N ILE A 28 -6.72 -12.03 -4.64
CA ILE A 28 -8.03 -11.39 -4.83
C ILE A 28 -8.85 -12.15 -5.87
N VAL A 29 -8.27 -12.52 -7.02
CA VAL A 29 -8.97 -13.28 -8.06
C VAL A 29 -9.46 -14.62 -7.53
N ILE A 30 -8.64 -15.33 -6.75
CA ILE A 30 -9.04 -16.60 -6.13
C ILE A 30 -10.13 -16.37 -5.09
N ALA A 31 -9.96 -15.41 -4.19
CA ALA A 31 -10.91 -15.14 -3.11
C ALA A 31 -12.29 -14.75 -3.65
N VAL A 32 -12.34 -13.89 -4.68
CA VAL A 32 -13.58 -13.42 -5.29
C VAL A 32 -14.15 -14.46 -6.27
N GLY A 33 -13.29 -15.10 -7.07
CA GLY A 33 -13.70 -15.98 -8.16
C GLY A 33 -14.00 -17.43 -7.74
N ALA A 34 -13.43 -17.91 -6.62
CA ALA A 34 -13.75 -19.23 -6.09
C ALA A 34 -15.18 -19.31 -5.53
N ALA A 35 -15.77 -18.17 -5.16
CA ALA A 35 -17.17 -18.07 -4.81
C ALA A 35 -18.02 -18.09 -6.10
N GLY A 36 -18.45 -19.29 -6.52
CA GLY A 36 -19.49 -19.45 -7.55
C GLY A 36 -19.01 -19.66 -8.99
N ASP A 37 -17.83 -20.26 -9.20
CA ASP A 37 -17.27 -20.60 -10.53
C ASP A 37 -16.97 -19.37 -11.42
N LEU A 38 -16.62 -18.25 -10.79
CA LEU A 38 -16.38 -16.96 -11.43
C LEU A 38 -14.89 -16.67 -11.68
N LEU A 39 -14.02 -17.69 -11.61
CA LEU A 39 -12.57 -17.53 -11.79
C LEU A 39 -12.21 -16.91 -13.14
N VAL A 40 -12.88 -17.33 -14.21
CA VAL A 40 -12.63 -16.79 -15.56
C VAL A 40 -13.06 -15.32 -15.64
N PRO A 41 -14.31 -14.94 -15.29
CA PRO A 41 -14.70 -13.53 -15.19
C PRO A 41 -13.78 -12.67 -14.31
N ALA A 42 -13.41 -13.16 -13.12
CA ALA A 42 -12.54 -12.45 -12.19
C ALA A 42 -11.13 -12.23 -12.78
N SER A 43 -10.58 -13.23 -13.47
CA SER A 43 -9.27 -13.13 -14.14
C SER A 43 -9.30 -12.11 -15.28
N ILE A 44 -10.38 -12.08 -16.07
CA ILE A 44 -10.58 -11.07 -17.12
C ILE A 44 -10.67 -9.68 -16.49
N GLY A 45 -11.43 -9.53 -15.40
CA GLY A 45 -11.53 -8.28 -14.64
C GLY A 45 -10.17 -7.78 -14.16
N ALA A 46 -9.35 -8.66 -13.59
CA ALA A 46 -8.00 -8.33 -13.15
C ALA A 46 -7.08 -7.90 -14.31
N ALA A 47 -7.14 -8.58 -15.45
CA ALA A 47 -6.37 -8.20 -16.64
C ALA A 47 -6.78 -6.82 -17.18
N VAL A 48 -8.09 -6.56 -17.26
CA VAL A 48 -8.64 -5.26 -17.69
C VAL A 48 -8.23 -4.17 -16.71
N ALA A 49 -8.34 -4.41 -15.40
CA ALA A 49 -7.89 -3.47 -14.38
C ALA A 49 -6.39 -3.17 -14.50
N GLY A 50 -5.56 -4.18 -14.76
CA GLY A 50 -4.12 -4.01 -15.00
C GLY A 50 -3.83 -3.11 -16.20
N ILE A 51 -4.50 -3.35 -17.34
CA ILE A 51 -4.37 -2.51 -18.55
C ILE A 51 -4.80 -1.07 -18.24
N LEU A 52 -5.93 -0.89 -17.55
CA LEU A 52 -6.42 0.44 -17.16
C LEU A 52 -5.43 1.18 -16.26
N VAL A 53 -4.85 0.50 -15.26
CA VAL A 53 -3.83 1.08 -14.39
C VAL A 53 -2.57 1.47 -15.18
N ILE A 54 -2.14 0.67 -16.15
CA ILE A 54 -1.03 1.02 -17.04
C ILE A 54 -1.34 2.29 -17.83
N ILE A 55 -2.53 2.37 -18.44
CA ILE A 55 -2.96 3.56 -19.20
C ILE A 55 -3.03 4.79 -18.28
N LEU A 56 -3.61 4.66 -17.09
CA LEU A 56 -3.67 5.74 -16.10
C LEU A 56 -2.28 6.16 -15.65
N GLY A 57 -1.37 5.21 -15.42
CA GLY A 57 0.03 5.51 -15.12
C GLY A 57 0.70 6.33 -16.23
N LEU A 58 0.55 5.91 -17.48
CA LEU A 58 1.11 6.61 -18.65
C LEU A 58 0.48 7.98 -18.91
N THR A 59 -0.78 8.19 -18.53
CA THR A 59 -1.45 9.49 -18.73
C THR A 59 -1.26 10.45 -17.54
N LEU A 60 -1.20 9.92 -16.31
CA LEU A 60 -1.14 10.68 -15.08
C LEU A 60 0.26 10.79 -14.45
N HIS A 61 1.30 10.18 -15.03
CA HIS A 61 2.65 10.26 -14.44
C HIS A 61 3.15 11.69 -14.23
N ARG A 62 2.84 12.62 -15.16
CA ARG A 62 3.28 14.03 -15.07
C ARG A 62 2.64 14.79 -13.91
N PRO A 63 1.31 14.80 -13.74
CA PRO A 63 0.69 15.46 -12.59
C PRO A 63 1.05 14.77 -11.26
N LEU A 64 1.14 13.43 -11.23
CA LEU A 64 1.51 12.70 -10.01
C LEU A 64 2.94 12.99 -9.54
N ALA A 65 3.86 13.24 -10.47
CA ALA A 65 5.23 13.66 -10.14
C ALA A 65 5.32 15.03 -9.43
N ARG A 66 4.22 15.80 -9.39
CA ARG A 66 4.14 17.08 -8.65
C ARG A 66 3.68 16.90 -7.21
N VAL A 67 3.20 15.71 -6.84
CA VAL A 67 2.77 15.41 -5.47
C VAL A 67 4.00 15.36 -4.57
N PRO A 68 3.98 15.99 -3.38
CA PRO A 68 5.09 15.92 -2.44
C PRO A 68 5.34 14.47 -2.02
N GLU A 69 6.37 13.85 -2.60
CA GLU A 69 6.71 12.43 -2.43
C GLU A 69 6.86 12.04 -0.96
N ASN A 70 7.53 12.87 -0.16
CA ASN A 70 7.73 12.61 1.27
C ASN A 70 6.41 12.61 2.05
N ALA A 71 5.50 13.53 1.74
CA ALA A 71 4.20 13.60 2.40
C ALA A 71 3.33 12.41 1.99
N LEU A 72 3.38 12.00 0.72
CA LEU A 72 2.67 10.84 0.21
C LEU A 72 3.17 9.56 0.90
N LYS A 73 4.50 9.33 0.92
CA LYS A 73 5.11 8.18 1.59
C LYS A 73 4.75 8.14 3.08
N PHE A 74 4.75 9.29 3.75
CA PHE A 74 4.38 9.39 5.15
C PHE A 74 2.91 9.02 5.38
N ALA A 75 1.99 9.63 4.62
CA ALA A 75 0.55 9.37 4.73
C ALA A 75 0.22 7.90 4.41
N VAL A 76 0.73 7.39 3.29
CA VAL A 76 0.53 5.99 2.89
C VAL A 76 1.12 5.05 3.93
N GLY A 77 2.31 5.33 4.45
CA GLY A 77 2.95 4.56 5.51
C GLY A 77 2.08 4.43 6.77
N VAL A 78 1.46 5.53 7.22
CA VAL A 78 0.49 5.51 8.33
C VAL A 78 -0.73 4.65 8.00
N LEU A 79 -1.30 4.82 6.80
CA LEU A 79 -2.49 4.08 6.39
C LEU A 79 -2.24 2.58 6.31
N ILE A 80 -1.19 2.13 5.61
CA ILE A 80 -0.89 0.69 5.47
C ILE A 80 -0.54 0.06 6.82
N SER A 81 0.07 0.81 7.74
CA SER A 81 0.36 0.34 9.09
C SER A 81 -0.92 0.15 9.89
N ALA A 82 -1.86 1.10 9.80
CA ALA A 82 -3.16 1.00 10.46
C ALA A 82 -3.97 -0.19 9.94
N PHE A 83 -4.05 -0.34 8.62
CA PHE A 83 -4.72 -1.46 7.96
C PHE A 83 -4.07 -2.79 8.36
N GLY A 84 -2.74 -2.89 8.32
CA GLY A 84 -2.02 -4.10 8.71
C GLY A 84 -2.35 -4.55 10.13
N ILE A 85 -2.32 -3.62 11.10
CA ILE A 85 -2.67 -3.94 12.49
C ILE A 85 -4.14 -4.38 12.61
N PHE A 86 -5.06 -3.63 11.99
CA PHE A 86 -6.49 -3.92 12.05
C PHE A 86 -6.82 -5.32 11.51
N TRP A 87 -6.33 -5.65 10.32
CA TRP A 87 -6.61 -6.94 9.67
C TRP A 87 -5.90 -8.11 10.32
N ILE A 88 -4.70 -7.91 10.87
CA ILE A 88 -4.05 -8.93 11.70
C ILE A 88 -4.91 -9.23 12.93
N GLY A 89 -5.46 -8.20 13.58
CA GLY A 89 -6.34 -8.42 14.73
C GLY A 89 -7.63 -9.15 14.36
N GLU A 90 -8.32 -8.73 13.31
CA GLU A 90 -9.50 -9.43 12.79
C GLU A 90 -9.20 -10.88 12.40
N GLY A 91 -8.07 -11.12 11.72
CA GLY A 91 -7.61 -12.46 11.35
C GLY A 91 -7.28 -13.35 12.55
N LEU A 92 -6.95 -12.76 13.70
CA LEU A 92 -6.76 -13.47 14.97
C LEU A 92 -8.05 -13.59 15.81
N GLY A 93 -9.19 -13.08 15.31
CA GLY A 93 -10.47 -13.09 16.01
C GLY A 93 -10.59 -12.05 17.12
N LEU A 94 -9.78 -10.98 17.08
CA LEU A 94 -9.91 -9.85 18.01
C LEU A 94 -11.09 -8.97 17.60
N HIS A 95 -11.99 -8.71 18.52
CA HIS A 95 -13.06 -7.73 18.31
C HIS A 95 -12.56 -6.32 18.59
N TRP A 96 -12.60 -5.46 17.58
CA TRP A 96 -12.21 -4.06 17.76
C TRP A 96 -13.29 -3.24 18.47
N PRO A 97 -12.91 -2.38 19.43
CA PRO A 97 -13.87 -1.47 20.06
C PRO A 97 -14.39 -0.47 19.02
N GLY A 98 -15.71 -0.48 18.80
CA GLY A 98 -16.33 0.35 17.76
C GLY A 98 -16.33 -0.27 16.36
N ASN A 99 -16.04 -1.59 16.24
CA ASN A 99 -16.00 -2.33 14.98
C ASN A 99 -15.05 -1.65 13.98
N ASP A 100 -15.47 -1.51 12.72
CA ASP A 100 -14.68 -0.93 11.62
C ASP A 100 -14.19 0.50 11.89
N PHE A 101 -14.88 1.27 12.76
CA PHE A 101 -14.43 2.62 13.13
C PHE A 101 -13.09 2.62 13.87
N ALA A 102 -12.68 1.48 14.42
CA ALA A 102 -11.37 1.34 15.04
C ALA A 102 -10.22 1.62 14.07
N ILE A 103 -10.38 1.38 12.75
CA ILE A 103 -9.40 1.77 11.73
C ILE A 103 -9.11 3.28 11.80
N VAL A 104 -10.14 4.11 11.93
CA VAL A 104 -9.98 5.57 11.98
C VAL A 104 -9.22 5.97 13.24
N GLY A 105 -9.55 5.35 14.38
CA GLY A 105 -8.81 5.52 15.63
C GLY A 105 -7.34 5.10 15.51
N MET A 106 -7.07 3.98 14.85
CA MET A 106 -5.72 3.46 14.61
C MET A 106 -4.90 4.39 13.72
N VAL A 107 -5.50 4.89 12.63
CA VAL A 107 -4.89 5.89 11.75
C VAL A 107 -4.56 7.15 12.53
N ALA A 108 -5.49 7.66 13.35
CA ALA A 108 -5.27 8.86 14.15
C ALA A 108 -4.14 8.64 15.17
N LEU A 109 -4.12 7.51 15.87
CA LEU A 109 -3.08 7.15 16.83
C LEU A 109 -1.70 7.08 16.16
N LEU A 110 -1.59 6.34 15.07
CA LEU A 110 -0.34 6.18 14.32
C LEU A 110 0.13 7.51 13.70
N LEU A 111 -0.81 8.35 13.24
CA LEU A 111 -0.48 9.67 12.74
C LEU A 111 0.09 10.56 13.85
N ILE A 112 -0.55 10.59 15.02
CA ILE A 112 -0.08 11.38 16.17
C ILE A 112 1.30 10.91 16.61
N THR A 113 1.53 9.60 16.74
CA THR A 113 2.83 9.05 17.14
C THR A 113 3.91 9.35 16.10
N ALA A 114 3.60 9.18 14.81
CA ALA A 114 4.53 9.48 13.73
C ALA A 114 4.88 10.98 13.69
N LEU A 115 3.91 11.89 13.86
CA LEU A 115 4.15 13.32 13.96
C LEU A 115 4.98 13.69 15.20
N GLY A 116 4.72 13.05 16.34
CA GLY A 116 5.50 13.22 17.56
C GLY A 116 6.95 12.79 17.37
N ALA A 117 7.19 11.63 16.75
CA ALA A 117 8.52 11.13 16.43
C ALA A 117 9.27 12.08 15.48
N VAL A 118 8.61 12.54 14.41
CA VAL A 118 9.17 13.55 13.49
C VAL A 118 9.54 14.83 14.24
N ARG A 119 8.69 15.29 15.17
CA ARG A 119 8.96 16.50 15.95
C ARG A 119 10.16 16.34 16.88
N LEU A 120 10.31 15.17 17.52
CA LEU A 120 11.42 14.86 18.41
C LEU A 120 12.74 14.83 17.66
N VAL A 121 12.80 14.13 16.52
CA VAL A 121 14.01 14.05 15.69
C VAL A 121 14.36 15.39 15.03
N ARG A 122 13.36 16.22 14.71
CA ARG A 122 13.60 17.59 14.19
C ARG A 122 14.19 18.56 15.20
N ASN A 123 14.16 18.25 16.49
CA ASN A 123 14.72 19.08 17.55
C ASN A 123 15.87 18.30 18.24
N PRO A 124 17.10 18.30 17.71
CA PRO A 124 18.24 17.59 18.31
C PRO A 124 18.77 18.21 19.60
N SER A 125 18.08 19.21 20.15
CA SER A 125 18.48 19.97 21.34
C SER A 125 17.65 19.52 22.54
N ALA A 126 17.92 18.31 23.02
CA ALA A 126 17.63 17.84 24.36
C ALA A 126 18.78 16.95 24.81
#